data_AF-A0A1L9RV86-F1
#
_entry.id   AF-A0A1L9RV86-F1
#
_cell.length_a   1.000
_cell.length_b   1.000
_cell.length_c   1.000
_cell.angle_alpha   90.00
_cell.angle_beta   90.00
_cell.angle_gamma   90.00
#
_symmetry.space_group_name_H-M   'P 1'
#
loop_
_entity.id
_entity.type
_entity.pdbx_description
1 polymer ?
#
loop_
_entity_poly.entity_id
_entity_poly.type
_entity_poly.pdbx_seq_one_letter_code
_entity_poly.pdbx_strand_id
1 'polypeptide(L)'
;MKIIKHCSQTFPTTATGSIVGMDVGGTLEITNTFPFPVVEMPAESHFDNAAPNPAAAAPRAKANAAYQAEMIRMLREVNIDANNVGWYTSANMGNFVNMNVIENQFFYQKEMNERTVALVHDVSRSAQGSLSLRAFRLSPKFMTAFKENKFTAEELQKSNLRYQDIFVELPVEIHNSHLITSFIHQLQSPIAAGPTELPQSLAALESGPFVKSNVLTPNYDNLSLSIDPFLEKNCDLLLDSIETHHTETNNFQYYQRSLAREQTKITNWQTKRKAENATRATLKQAPLPEDEWQRLFKLPQEPSRLESMLNSRQVEQYARQVDHFVAATSGKMFAVKGNLLPGETAK
;
A
#
# COMPACT_ATOMS: atom_id res chain seq x y z
N MET A 1 10.35 13.99 -9.11
CA MET A 1 11.20 13.48 -10.21
C MET A 1 12.11 12.32 -9.81
N LYS A 2 13.01 12.45 -8.81
CA LYS A 2 13.94 11.37 -8.40
C LYS A 2 13.23 10.05 -8.05
N ILE A 3 12.13 10.12 -7.29
CA ILE A 3 11.29 8.96 -6.95
C ILE A 3 10.80 8.25 -8.20
N ILE A 4 10.12 8.98 -9.09
CA ILE A 4 9.58 8.45 -10.36
C ILE A 4 10.69 7.77 -11.17
N LYS A 5 11.83 8.44 -11.37
CA LYS A 5 12.97 7.88 -12.10
C LYS A 5 13.45 6.56 -11.49
N HIS A 6 13.66 6.52 -10.17
CA HIS A 6 14.10 5.30 -9.49
C HIS A 6 13.08 4.17 -9.63
N CYS A 7 11.81 4.44 -9.31
CA CYS A 7 10.75 3.44 -9.37
C CYS A 7 10.54 2.91 -10.81
N SER A 8 10.62 3.75 -11.83
CA SER A 8 10.50 3.32 -13.23
C SER A 8 11.71 2.51 -13.71
N GLN A 9 12.93 2.84 -13.27
CA GLN A 9 14.14 2.11 -13.65
C GLN A 9 14.26 0.73 -12.98
N THR A 10 13.73 0.62 -11.76
CA THR A 10 13.79 -0.60 -10.95
C THR A 10 12.58 -1.52 -11.18
N PHE A 11 11.55 -1.05 -11.87
CA PHE A 11 10.36 -1.85 -12.23
C PHE A 11 10.75 -3.11 -13.03
N PRO A 12 10.24 -4.30 -12.71
CA PRO A 12 9.09 -4.58 -11.83
C PRO A 12 9.42 -4.79 -10.34
N THR A 13 10.69 -4.66 -9.94
CA THR A 13 11.09 -4.86 -8.53
C THR A 13 10.73 -3.64 -7.66
N THR A 14 10.49 -3.89 -6.37
CA THR A 14 10.09 -2.82 -5.45
C THR A 14 11.27 -1.91 -5.11
N ALA A 15 11.20 -0.67 -5.58
CA ALA A 15 12.14 0.39 -5.25
C ALA A 15 11.75 1.04 -3.91
N THR A 16 12.70 1.20 -3.00
CA THR A 16 12.49 1.97 -1.76
C THR A 16 13.59 3.00 -1.55
N GLY A 17 13.32 4.02 -0.74
CA GLY A 17 14.31 5.01 -0.37
C GLY A 17 13.82 5.96 0.72
N SER A 18 14.70 6.84 1.18
CA SER A 18 14.38 7.84 2.20
C SER A 18 13.97 9.16 1.55
N ILE A 19 13.04 9.86 2.19
CA ILE A 19 12.69 11.24 1.87
C ILE A 19 13.18 12.16 2.99
N VAL A 20 13.67 13.32 2.59
CA VAL A 20 14.14 14.36 3.50
C VAL A 20 13.47 15.68 3.21
N GLY A 21 13.37 16.50 4.25
CA GLY A 21 12.79 17.84 4.16
C GLY A 21 12.56 18.45 5.52
N MET A 22 11.54 19.30 5.64
CA MET A 22 11.23 20.00 6.88
C MET A 22 9.74 20.30 7.03
N ASP A 23 9.33 20.56 8.27
CA ASP A 23 7.98 20.98 8.58
C ASP A 23 7.91 22.51 8.63
N VAL A 24 7.04 23.08 7.81
CA VAL A 24 6.82 24.52 7.73
C VAL A 24 5.35 24.79 8.02
N GLY A 25 5.06 25.28 9.23
CA GLY A 25 3.71 25.72 9.59
C GLY A 25 2.65 24.62 9.58
N GLY A 26 3.02 23.35 9.75
CA GLY A 26 2.09 22.20 9.71
C GLY A 26 2.00 21.53 8.34
N THR A 27 2.68 22.06 7.33
CA THR A 27 2.88 21.40 6.03
C THR A 27 4.25 20.74 6.01
N LEU A 28 4.27 19.45 5.70
CA LEU A 28 5.53 18.70 5.56
C LEU A 28 6.07 18.90 4.14
N GLU A 29 7.12 19.71 4.02
CA GLU A 29 7.77 19.97 2.74
C GLU A 29 8.86 18.92 2.50
N ILE A 30 8.70 18.11 1.45
CA ILE A 30 9.67 17.11 1.03
C ILE A 30 10.54 17.74 -0.07
N THR A 31 11.77 18.10 0.28
CA THR A 31 12.68 18.84 -0.61
C THR A 31 13.59 17.90 -1.40
N ASN A 32 13.97 16.75 -0.83
CA ASN A 32 14.90 15.84 -1.48
C ASN A 32 14.68 14.38 -1.07
N THR A 33 15.37 13.46 -1.76
CA THR A 33 15.24 12.03 -1.56
C THR A 33 16.46 11.30 -2.11
N PHE A 34 16.73 10.11 -1.57
CA PHE A 34 17.76 9.20 -2.07
C PHE A 34 17.28 7.73 -1.98
N PRO A 35 17.66 6.88 -2.94
CA PRO A 35 17.29 5.47 -2.95
C PRO A 35 18.04 4.69 -1.86
N PHE A 36 17.43 3.64 -1.33
CA PHE A 36 18.17 2.64 -0.57
C PHE A 36 18.89 1.70 -1.54
N PRO A 37 20.11 1.24 -1.20
CA PRO A 37 20.83 0.27 -2.02
C PRO A 37 20.05 -1.04 -2.08
N VAL A 38 19.99 -1.63 -3.27
CA VAL A 38 19.47 -2.99 -3.42
C VAL A 38 20.53 -3.94 -2.86
N VAL A 39 20.19 -4.67 -1.80
CA VAL A 39 21.05 -5.74 -1.29
C VAL A 39 20.88 -6.94 -2.22
N GLU A 40 21.67 -7.00 -3.28
CA GLU A 40 21.83 -8.24 -4.04
C GLU A 40 22.55 -9.24 -3.15
N MET A 41 21.83 -10.25 -2.65
CA MET A 41 22.49 -11.38 -2.01
C MET A 41 23.30 -12.13 -3.08
N PRO A 42 24.59 -12.39 -2.88
CA PRO A 42 25.36 -13.21 -3.79
C PRO A 42 24.67 -14.56 -3.97
N ALA A 43 24.56 -15.03 -5.21
CA ALA A 43 24.08 -16.37 -5.53
C ALA A 43 25.12 -17.42 -5.12
N GLU A 44 25.37 -17.59 -3.82
CA GLU A 44 26.12 -18.74 -3.31
C GLU A 44 25.22 -19.97 -3.27
N SER A 45 24.84 -20.47 -4.45
CA SER A 45 24.53 -21.87 -4.78
C SER A 45 23.68 -21.92 -6.04
N HIS A 46 24.13 -22.69 -7.02
CA HIS A 46 23.46 -22.91 -8.31
C HIS A 46 22.13 -23.68 -8.24
N PHE A 47 21.43 -23.68 -7.08
CA PHE A 47 20.23 -24.50 -6.88
C PHE A 47 19.00 -23.81 -6.28
N ASP A 48 19.04 -22.53 -5.91
CA ASP A 48 17.83 -21.84 -5.48
C ASP A 48 17.68 -20.49 -6.17
N ASN A 49 16.64 -20.34 -6.99
CA ASN A 49 16.00 -19.05 -7.26
C ASN A 49 15.36 -18.55 -5.95
N ALA A 50 16.18 -18.24 -4.94
CA ALA A 50 15.72 -17.68 -3.70
C ALA A 50 15.19 -16.28 -4.01
N ALA A 51 13.87 -16.10 -3.85
CA ALA A 51 13.23 -14.80 -3.98
C ALA A 51 13.98 -13.76 -3.12
N PRO A 52 14.21 -12.54 -3.63
CA PRO A 52 14.90 -11.49 -2.87
C PRO A 52 14.20 -11.31 -1.53
N ASN A 53 14.93 -11.47 -0.42
CA ASN A 53 14.34 -11.38 0.92
C ASN A 53 13.87 -9.93 1.17
N PRO A 54 12.56 -9.65 1.13
CA PRO A 54 12.04 -8.29 1.20
C PRO A 54 12.31 -7.63 2.56
N ALA A 55 12.59 -8.43 3.61
CA ALA A 55 12.92 -7.93 4.94
C ALA A 55 14.36 -7.38 5.03
N ALA A 56 15.29 -7.90 4.22
CA ALA A 56 16.69 -7.43 4.21
C ALA A 56 16.84 -6.09 3.48
N ALA A 57 16.03 -5.86 2.45
CA ALA A 57 15.96 -4.60 1.71
C ALA A 57 14.98 -3.59 2.34
N ALA A 58 14.37 -3.92 3.49
CA ALA A 58 13.37 -3.08 4.11
C ALA A 58 13.98 -1.74 4.59
N PRO A 59 13.29 -0.61 4.44
CA PRO A 59 13.67 0.68 5.03
C PRO A 59 14.02 0.63 6.52
N ARG A 60 13.43 -0.29 7.30
CA ARG A 60 13.72 -0.51 8.72
C ARG A 60 14.98 -1.35 9.00
N ALA A 61 15.63 -1.91 7.97
CA ALA A 61 16.79 -2.78 8.14
C ALA A 61 17.99 -1.98 8.67
N LYS A 62 18.79 -2.60 9.56
CA LYS A 62 19.92 -1.94 10.22
C LYS A 62 20.95 -1.37 9.24
N ALA A 63 21.21 -2.08 8.14
CA ALA A 63 22.10 -1.62 7.08
C ALA A 63 21.56 -0.35 6.41
N ASN A 64 20.27 -0.31 6.10
CA ASN A 64 19.60 0.86 5.54
C ASN A 64 19.57 2.04 6.52
N ALA A 65 19.36 1.80 7.82
CA ALA A 65 19.43 2.84 8.84
C ALA A 65 20.84 3.46 8.95
N ALA A 66 21.89 2.64 8.89
CA ALA A 66 23.28 3.13 8.88
C ALA A 66 23.60 3.92 7.61
N TYR A 67 23.20 3.40 6.44
CA TYR A 67 23.33 4.08 5.16
C TYR A 67 22.58 5.42 5.16
N GLN A 68 21.37 5.44 5.71
CA GLN A 68 20.55 6.63 5.83
C GLN A 68 21.23 7.72 6.67
N ALA A 69 21.78 7.34 7.83
CA ALA A 69 22.47 8.28 8.71
C ALA A 69 23.68 8.92 8.00
N GLU A 70 24.44 8.12 7.25
CA GLU A 70 25.61 8.60 6.51
C GLU A 70 25.21 9.49 5.32
N MET A 71 24.17 9.12 4.57
CA MET A 71 23.66 9.97 3.49
C MET A 71 23.10 11.30 3.99
N ILE A 72 22.41 11.29 5.13
CA ILE A 72 21.96 12.53 5.78
C ILE A 72 23.16 13.41 6.16
N ARG A 73 24.24 12.82 6.69
CA ARG A 73 25.49 13.52 7.00
C ARG A 73 26.07 14.19 5.74
N MET A 74 26.18 13.44 4.65
CA MET A 74 26.69 13.96 3.37
C MET A 74 25.81 15.07 2.78
N LEU A 75 24.49 14.94 2.84
CA LEU A 75 23.58 15.99 2.36
C LEU A 75 23.71 17.28 3.17
N ARG A 76 23.95 17.19 4.48
CA ARG A 76 24.21 18.37 5.32
C ARG A 76 25.52 19.06 4.95
N GLU A 77 26.56 18.34 4.56
CA GLU A 77 27.83 18.93 4.09
C GLU A 77 27.65 19.77 2.81
N VAL A 78 26.65 19.43 1.99
CA VAL A 78 26.30 20.17 0.76
C VAL A 78 25.23 21.25 1.03
N ASN A 79 24.98 21.59 2.30
CA ASN A 79 23.96 22.56 2.74
C ASN A 79 22.53 22.24 2.27
N ILE A 80 22.19 20.95 2.16
CA ILE A 80 20.81 20.51 1.91
C ILE A 80 20.13 20.24 3.26
N ASP A 81 18.86 20.63 3.37
CA ASP A 81 17.99 20.35 4.50
C ASP A 81 17.67 18.85 4.59
N ALA A 82 18.54 18.10 5.27
CA ALA A 82 18.44 16.66 5.37
C ALA A 82 17.85 16.20 6.71
N ASN A 83 16.62 16.60 7.04
CA ASN A 83 15.89 15.90 8.11
C ASN A 83 15.09 14.78 7.49
N ASN A 84 15.21 13.57 8.04
CA ASN A 84 14.39 12.46 7.59
C ASN A 84 12.93 12.70 8.00
N VAL A 85 12.05 12.71 7.00
CA VAL A 85 10.61 12.93 7.14
C VAL A 85 9.80 11.70 6.71
N GLY A 86 10.49 10.61 6.37
CA GLY A 86 9.91 9.32 6.04
C GLY A 86 10.63 8.59 4.92
N TRP A 87 9.84 7.84 4.15
CA TRP A 87 10.34 6.97 3.10
C TRP A 87 9.37 6.91 1.92
N TYR A 88 9.84 6.35 0.80
CA TYR A 88 9.01 6.05 -0.35
C TYR A 88 9.15 4.60 -0.77
N THR A 89 8.11 4.09 -1.43
CA THR A 89 8.10 2.78 -2.08
C THR A 89 7.41 2.86 -3.44
N SER A 90 7.89 2.07 -4.40
CA SER A 90 7.10 1.79 -5.60
C SER A 90 5.98 0.81 -5.27
N ALA A 91 4.88 0.91 -6.01
CA ALA A 91 3.82 -0.07 -6.07
C ALA A 91 3.59 -0.48 -7.54
N ASN A 92 3.04 -1.67 -7.72
CA ASN A 92 2.60 -2.17 -9.01
C ASN A 92 1.11 -2.52 -8.90
N MET A 93 0.27 -1.87 -9.70
CA MET A 93 -1.19 -2.08 -9.69
C MET A 93 -1.79 -1.92 -8.29
N GLY A 94 -1.34 -0.95 -7.49
CA GLY A 94 -1.85 -0.76 -6.14
C GLY A 94 -1.49 -1.82 -5.11
N ASN A 95 -0.61 -2.78 -5.43
CA ASN A 95 -0.12 -3.77 -4.47
C ASN A 95 0.95 -3.13 -3.56
N PHE A 96 0.50 -2.58 -2.43
CA PHE A 96 1.39 -2.02 -1.40
C PHE A 96 0.86 -2.23 0.03
N VAL A 97 -0.39 -2.67 0.22
CA VAL A 97 -0.97 -2.89 1.54
C VAL A 97 -0.51 -4.26 2.05
N ASN A 98 0.68 -4.30 2.64
CA ASN A 98 1.28 -5.52 3.17
C ASN A 98 1.97 -5.28 4.52
N MET A 99 2.31 -6.37 5.21
CA MET A 99 2.95 -6.32 6.53
C MET A 99 4.26 -5.52 6.51
N ASN A 100 5.07 -5.67 5.46
CA ASN A 100 6.34 -4.95 5.35
C ASN A 100 6.14 -3.43 5.36
N VAL A 101 5.15 -2.91 4.62
CA VAL A 101 4.84 -1.46 4.62
C VAL A 101 4.38 -1.00 6.00
N ILE A 102 3.54 -1.80 6.69
CA ILE A 102 3.09 -1.49 8.04
C ILE A 102 4.25 -1.43 9.02
N GLU A 103 5.12 -2.44 9.04
CA GLU A 103 6.27 -2.50 9.93
C GLU A 103 7.26 -1.36 9.68
N ASN A 104 7.52 -1.05 8.40
CA ASN A 104 8.38 0.07 8.02
C ASN A 104 7.79 1.40 8.48
N GLN A 105 6.51 1.64 8.20
CA GLN A 105 5.85 2.88 8.61
C GLN A 105 5.77 3.00 10.13
N PHE A 106 5.47 1.91 10.84
CA PHE A 106 5.49 1.88 12.30
C PHE A 106 6.89 2.19 12.84
N PHE A 107 7.95 1.64 12.24
CA PHE A 107 9.33 1.91 12.64
C PHE A 107 9.68 3.40 12.58
N TYR A 108 9.31 4.09 11.50
CA TYR A 108 9.58 5.53 11.38
C TYR A 108 8.64 6.38 12.24
N GLN A 109 7.36 6.04 12.31
CA GLN A 109 6.34 6.82 13.01
C GLN A 109 6.40 6.65 14.55
N LYS A 110 7.03 5.59 15.07
CA LYS A 110 7.19 5.36 16.53
C LYS A 110 8.32 6.19 17.17
N GLU A 111 9.41 6.47 16.44
CA GLU A 111 10.63 7.10 17.01
C GLU A 111 10.75 8.59 16.65
N MET A 112 10.28 8.97 15.46
CA MET A 112 10.56 10.27 14.84
C MET A 112 9.26 10.92 14.41
N ASN A 113 8.58 11.59 15.35
CA ASN A 113 7.43 12.45 15.11
C ASN A 113 6.21 11.75 14.48
N GLU A 114 5.02 12.05 14.99
CA GLU A 114 3.73 11.59 14.42
C GLU A 114 3.48 12.07 12.96
N ARG A 115 4.44 12.78 12.37
CA ARG A 115 4.40 13.44 11.07
C ARG A 115 5.19 12.71 9.98
N THR A 116 5.80 11.56 10.27
CA THR A 116 6.48 10.77 9.22
C THR A 116 5.47 10.24 8.20
N VAL A 117 5.78 10.38 6.91
CA VAL A 117 4.93 9.92 5.80
C VAL A 117 5.60 8.85 4.93
N ALA A 118 4.79 7.94 4.42
CA ALA A 118 5.16 7.00 3.36
C ALA A 118 4.61 7.50 2.02
N LEU A 119 5.50 7.79 1.06
CA LEU A 119 5.10 8.07 -0.32
C LEU A 119 5.02 6.77 -1.12
N VAL A 120 3.89 6.53 -1.75
CA VAL A 120 3.67 5.38 -2.62
C VAL A 120 3.54 5.89 -4.05
N HIS A 121 4.48 5.47 -4.90
CA HIS A 121 4.42 5.75 -6.34
C HIS A 121 4.02 4.49 -7.10
N ASP A 122 2.86 4.54 -7.74
CA ASP A 122 2.37 3.42 -8.56
C ASP A 122 2.86 3.59 -9.99
N VAL A 123 3.82 2.74 -10.39
CA VAL A 123 4.50 2.84 -11.68
C VAL A 123 3.56 2.44 -12.81
N SER A 124 2.77 1.38 -12.63
CA SER A 124 1.88 0.89 -13.68
C SER A 124 0.72 1.84 -13.92
N ARG A 125 0.15 2.43 -12.86
CA ARG A 125 -0.89 3.46 -13.00
C ARG A 125 -0.34 4.74 -13.63
N SER A 126 0.87 5.15 -13.25
CA SER A 126 1.50 6.34 -13.82
C SER A 126 1.85 6.18 -15.30
N ALA A 127 2.16 4.95 -15.73
CA ALA A 127 2.37 4.63 -17.15
C ALA A 127 1.09 4.78 -18.00
N GLN A 128 -0.11 4.79 -17.39
CA GLN A 128 -1.36 5.04 -18.11
C GLN A 128 -1.71 6.53 -18.26
N GLY A 129 -0.85 7.41 -17.74
CA GLY A 129 -0.90 8.84 -18.03
C GLY A 129 -1.08 9.76 -16.83
N SER A 130 -1.84 9.33 -15.81
CA SER A 130 -2.01 10.12 -14.60
C SER A 130 -0.94 9.75 -13.59
N LEU A 131 -0.14 10.74 -13.14
CA LEU A 131 0.80 10.55 -12.06
C LEU A 131 0.09 10.00 -10.81
N SER A 132 0.50 8.83 -10.36
CA SER A 132 0.02 8.21 -9.14
C SER A 132 1.10 8.31 -8.07
N LEU A 133 1.02 9.36 -7.27
CA LEU A 133 1.86 9.58 -6.10
C LEU A 133 0.95 9.92 -4.92
N ARG A 134 0.93 9.03 -3.92
CA ARG A 134 0.03 9.15 -2.76
C ARG A 134 0.84 9.14 -1.48
N ALA A 135 0.44 9.96 -0.51
CA ALA A 135 1.07 10.01 0.80
C ALA A 135 0.18 9.33 1.84
N PHE A 136 0.76 8.45 2.64
CA PHE A 136 0.07 7.74 3.70
C PHE A 136 0.82 7.85 5.02
N ARG A 137 0.08 7.80 6.11
CA ARG A 137 0.59 7.53 7.46
C ARG A 137 -0.30 6.49 8.14
N LEU A 138 0.20 5.81 9.16
CA LEU A 138 -0.65 4.96 9.98
C LEU A 138 -1.53 5.82 10.87
N SER A 139 -2.78 5.41 11.08
CA SER A 139 -3.64 6.11 12.01
C SER A 139 -3.12 5.95 13.45
N PRO A 140 -3.35 6.94 14.33
CA PRO A 140 -2.95 6.82 15.73
C PRO A 140 -3.59 5.61 16.43
N LYS A 141 -4.84 5.27 16.07
CA LYS A 141 -5.54 4.09 16.60
C LYS A 141 -4.83 2.80 16.20
N PHE A 142 -4.45 2.69 14.93
CA PHE A 142 -3.73 1.53 14.43
C PHE A 142 -2.33 1.41 15.03
N MET A 143 -1.62 2.53 15.20
CA MET A 143 -0.30 2.56 15.86
C MET A 143 -0.34 1.98 17.28
N THR A 144 -1.36 2.34 18.08
CA THR A 144 -1.53 1.81 19.44
C THR A 144 -1.85 0.32 19.41
N ALA A 145 -2.78 -0.11 18.56
CA ALA A 145 -3.14 -1.53 18.43
C ALA A 145 -1.95 -2.40 17.97
N PHE A 146 -1.15 -1.89 17.03
CA PHE A 146 0.04 -2.57 16.52
C PHE A 146 1.15 -2.66 17.57
N LYS A 147 1.34 -1.62 18.39
CA LYS A 147 2.29 -1.64 19.51
C LYS A 147 1.95 -2.69 20.56
N GLU A 148 0.66 -2.89 20.85
CA GLU A 148 0.20 -3.89 21.82
C GLU A 148 0.13 -5.31 21.23
N ASN A 149 0.23 -5.45 19.90
CA ASN A 149 0.08 -6.70 19.15
C ASN A 149 -1.25 -7.42 19.46
N LYS A 150 -2.32 -6.64 19.62
CA LYS A 150 -3.64 -7.07 20.10
C LYS A 150 -4.67 -7.02 18.97
N PHE A 151 -4.57 -7.98 18.06
CA PHE A 151 -5.46 -8.12 16.89
C PHE A 151 -6.42 -9.31 17.06
N THR A 152 -7.03 -9.43 18.24
CA THR A 152 -8.13 -10.38 18.49
C THR A 152 -9.48 -9.77 18.12
N ALA A 153 -10.50 -10.61 17.91
CA ALA A 153 -11.84 -10.14 17.58
C ALA A 153 -12.44 -9.26 18.68
N GLU A 154 -12.18 -9.57 19.96
CA GLU A 154 -12.69 -8.81 21.09
C GLU A 154 -12.06 -7.41 21.17
N GLU A 155 -10.75 -7.31 20.96
CA GLU A 155 -10.01 -6.04 21.01
C GLU A 155 -10.34 -5.15 19.82
N LEU A 156 -10.51 -5.73 18.63
CA LEU A 156 -10.97 -4.99 17.44
C LEU A 156 -12.40 -4.47 17.61
N GLN A 157 -13.30 -5.24 18.24
CA GLN A 157 -14.65 -4.78 18.56
C GLN A 157 -14.64 -3.64 19.57
N LYS A 158 -13.84 -3.75 20.64
CA LYS A 158 -13.72 -2.70 21.67
C LYS A 158 -13.11 -1.41 21.14
N SER A 159 -12.08 -1.52 20.29
CA SER A 159 -11.40 -0.36 19.68
C SER A 159 -12.16 0.23 18.48
N ASN A 160 -13.15 -0.49 17.94
CA ASN A 160 -13.86 -0.16 16.69
C ASN A 160 -12.90 0.17 15.54
N LEU A 161 -11.77 -0.55 15.48
CA LEU A 161 -10.76 -0.40 14.43
C LEU A 161 -11.20 -1.17 13.18
N ARG A 162 -11.33 -0.46 12.05
CA ARG A 162 -11.72 -1.05 10.76
C ARG A 162 -10.54 -1.08 9.80
N TYR A 163 -10.67 -1.87 8.72
CA TYR A 163 -9.66 -1.91 7.65
C TYR A 163 -9.42 -0.54 6.99
N GLN A 164 -10.43 0.33 6.96
CA GLN A 164 -10.32 1.69 6.42
C GLN A 164 -9.46 2.60 7.30
N ASP A 165 -9.39 2.32 8.61
CA ASP A 165 -8.66 3.13 9.59
C ASP A 165 -7.17 2.77 9.67
N ILE A 166 -6.66 1.86 8.83
CA ILE A 166 -5.24 1.50 8.83
C ILE A 166 -4.39 2.70 8.40
N PHE A 167 -4.73 3.28 7.25
CA PHE A 167 -3.99 4.39 6.65
C PHE A 167 -4.81 5.67 6.66
N VAL A 168 -4.15 6.77 7.02
CA VAL A 168 -4.66 8.12 6.75
C VAL A 168 -3.94 8.64 5.52
N GLU A 169 -4.69 8.88 4.45
CA GLU A 169 -4.19 9.51 3.24
C GLU A 169 -4.03 11.02 3.45
N LEU A 170 -2.91 11.57 3.00
CA LEU A 170 -2.60 12.99 3.10
C LEU A 170 -2.63 13.62 1.70
N PRO A 171 -3.14 14.84 1.55
CA PRO A 171 -3.11 15.55 0.27
C PRO A 171 -1.65 15.82 -0.13
N VAL A 172 -1.35 15.61 -1.41
CA VAL A 172 -0.02 15.83 -1.98
C VAL A 172 -0.11 16.97 -2.99
N GLU A 173 0.64 18.03 -2.75
CA GLU A 173 0.78 19.16 -3.67
C GLU A 173 2.21 19.21 -4.21
N ILE A 174 2.36 19.41 -5.51
CA ILE A 174 3.66 19.51 -6.15
C ILE A 174 4.00 20.99 -6.29
N HIS A 175 5.02 21.43 -5.54
CA HIS A 175 5.55 22.78 -5.63
C HIS A 175 6.85 22.81 -6.45
N ASN A 176 6.97 23.80 -7.33
CA ASN A 176 8.20 24.07 -8.07
C ASN A 176 8.78 25.39 -7.61
N SER A 177 10.09 25.43 -7.38
CA SER A 177 10.79 26.70 -7.15
C SER A 177 10.76 27.57 -8.39
N HIS A 178 10.85 28.89 -8.22
CA HIS A 178 10.87 29.83 -9.34
C HIS A 178 12.00 29.56 -10.35
N LEU A 179 13.13 29.02 -9.89
CA LEU A 179 14.23 28.62 -10.76
C LEU A 179 13.85 27.41 -11.64
N ILE A 180 13.19 26.40 -11.07
CA ILE A 180 12.70 25.24 -11.83
C ILE A 180 11.65 25.70 -12.84
N THR A 181 10.72 26.55 -12.43
CA THR A 181 9.71 27.13 -13.33
C THR A 181 10.35 27.89 -14.48
N SER A 182 11.35 28.73 -14.19
CA SER A 182 12.11 29.46 -15.23
C SER A 182 12.86 28.52 -16.17
N PHE A 183 13.46 27.45 -15.62
CA PHE A 183 14.12 26.41 -16.42
C PHE A 183 13.13 25.68 -17.34
N ILE A 184 11.94 25.34 -16.83
CA ILE A 184 10.87 24.73 -17.65
C ILE A 184 10.44 25.68 -18.77
N HIS A 185 10.36 26.99 -18.53
CA HIS A 185 10.06 27.98 -19.57
C HIS A 185 11.16 28.11 -20.65
N GLN A 186 12.41 27.73 -20.36
CA GLN A 186 13.49 27.71 -21.34
C GLN A 186 13.49 26.47 -22.22
N LEU A 187 12.81 25.40 -21.80
CA LEU A 187 12.66 24.20 -22.62
C LEU A 187 11.83 24.55 -23.86
N GLN A 188 12.43 24.39 -25.04
CA GLN A 188 11.78 24.72 -26.31
C GLN A 188 10.52 23.89 -26.48
N SER A 189 9.34 24.53 -26.51
CA SER A 189 8.15 23.83 -27.01
C SER A 189 8.29 23.66 -28.53
N PRO A 190 7.89 22.51 -29.11
CA PRO A 190 7.83 22.38 -30.56
C PRO A 190 6.99 23.54 -31.12
N ILE A 191 7.57 24.32 -32.03
CA ILE A 191 6.84 25.39 -32.71
C ILE A 191 5.66 24.72 -33.41
N ALA A 192 4.43 25.13 -33.07
CA ALA A 192 3.22 24.66 -33.75
C ALA A 192 3.36 24.98 -35.25
N ALA A 193 3.68 23.97 -36.05
CA ALA A 193 3.95 24.19 -37.47
C ALA A 193 2.62 24.24 -38.24
N GLY A 194 2.06 25.45 -38.37
CA GLY A 194 1.00 25.77 -39.33
C GLY A 194 -0.26 24.89 -39.29
N PRO A 195 -1.19 25.09 -40.23
CA PRO A 195 -2.30 24.17 -40.42
C PRO A 195 -1.77 22.84 -40.97
N THR A 196 -1.66 21.82 -40.12
CA THR A 196 -1.31 20.46 -40.54
C THR A 196 -2.54 19.77 -41.12
N GLU A 197 -2.39 19.18 -42.31
CA GLU A 197 -3.39 18.26 -42.86
C GLU A 197 -3.60 17.07 -41.91
N LEU A 198 -4.82 16.52 -41.89
CA LEU A 198 -5.14 15.34 -41.08
C LEU A 198 -4.18 14.20 -41.47
N PRO A 199 -3.54 13.54 -40.49
CA PRO A 199 -2.64 12.43 -40.78
C PRO A 199 -3.41 11.30 -41.46
N GLN A 200 -2.85 10.75 -42.53
CA GLN A 200 -3.50 9.70 -43.34
C GLN A 200 -3.60 8.35 -42.61
N SER A 201 -2.79 8.12 -41.57
CA SER A 201 -2.80 6.90 -40.75
C SER A 201 -2.17 7.13 -39.37
N LEU A 202 -2.42 6.20 -38.44
CA LEU A 202 -1.76 6.18 -37.12
C LEU A 202 -0.23 6.15 -37.25
N ALA A 203 0.30 5.33 -38.17
CA ALA A 203 1.74 5.22 -38.41
C ALA A 203 2.35 6.54 -38.91
N ALA A 204 1.62 7.32 -39.71
CA ALA A 204 2.05 8.65 -40.16
C ALA A 204 2.06 9.67 -39.00
N LEU A 205 1.15 9.52 -38.03
CA LEU A 205 1.14 10.33 -36.80
C LEU A 205 2.34 9.97 -35.91
N GLU A 206 2.57 8.69 -35.63
CA GLU A 206 3.65 8.19 -34.75
C GLU A 206 5.07 8.43 -35.29
N SER A 207 5.22 8.46 -36.62
CA SER A 207 6.48 8.80 -37.29
C SER A 207 6.66 10.30 -37.54
N GLY A 208 5.65 11.10 -37.20
CA GLY A 208 5.66 12.54 -37.43
C GLY A 208 6.73 13.28 -36.60
N PRO A 209 7.17 14.46 -37.07
CA PRO A 209 8.18 15.28 -36.38
C PRO A 209 7.74 15.75 -34.98
N PHE A 210 6.43 15.63 -34.69
CA PHE A 210 5.81 16.00 -33.42
C PHE A 210 5.71 14.88 -32.40
N VAL A 211 6.20 13.65 -32.64
CA VAL A 211 6.07 12.55 -31.66
C VAL A 211 7.37 12.28 -30.90
N LYS A 212 8.52 12.79 -31.38
CA LYS A 212 9.84 12.44 -30.83
C LYS A 212 10.80 13.61 -30.58
N SER A 213 10.35 14.86 -30.72
CA SER A 213 11.27 16.00 -30.78
C SER A 213 11.61 16.66 -29.43
N ASN A 214 10.81 16.51 -28.37
CA ASN A 214 11.11 17.11 -27.06
C ASN A 214 10.44 16.41 -25.85
N VAL A 215 10.95 16.63 -24.64
CA VAL A 215 10.32 16.25 -23.35
C VAL A 215 8.96 16.95 -23.15
N LEU A 216 8.76 18.12 -23.76
CA LEU A 216 7.50 18.88 -23.71
C LEU A 216 6.49 18.52 -24.82
N THR A 217 6.79 17.48 -25.60
CA THR A 217 5.89 17.04 -26.67
C THR A 217 4.58 16.51 -26.07
N PRO A 218 3.40 16.85 -26.62
CA PRO A 218 2.14 16.33 -26.11
C PRO A 218 2.16 14.79 -26.08
N ASN A 219 1.93 14.20 -24.90
CA ASN A 219 1.79 12.76 -24.78
C ASN A 219 0.34 12.36 -25.08
N TYR A 220 0.14 11.60 -26.16
CA TYR A 220 -1.15 11.06 -26.57
C TYR A 220 -1.51 9.72 -25.89
N ASP A 221 -0.59 9.10 -25.15
CA ASP A 221 -0.83 7.85 -24.40
C ASP A 221 -2.02 7.99 -23.44
N ASN A 222 -2.20 9.19 -22.87
CA ASN A 222 -3.31 9.52 -21.99
C ASN A 222 -4.67 9.36 -22.67
N LEU A 223 -4.73 9.43 -24.00
CA LEU A 223 -5.94 9.29 -24.81
C LEU A 223 -6.13 7.87 -25.36
N SER A 224 -5.20 6.94 -25.07
CA SER A 224 -5.36 5.55 -25.48
C SER A 224 -6.62 4.95 -24.86
N LEU A 225 -7.38 4.26 -25.72
CA LEU A 225 -8.56 3.46 -25.37
C LEU A 225 -8.21 2.00 -25.11
N SER A 226 -6.95 1.56 -25.20
CA SER A 226 -6.58 0.17 -24.96
C SER A 226 -6.87 -0.22 -23.50
N ILE A 227 -7.88 -1.10 -23.32
CA ILE A 227 -8.41 -1.50 -22.01
C ILE A 227 -7.65 -2.72 -21.45
N ASP A 228 -7.13 -3.57 -22.34
CA ASP A 228 -7.10 -5.01 -22.05
C ASP A 228 -6.03 -5.46 -21.02
N PRO A 229 -4.72 -5.17 -21.15
CA PRO A 229 -3.72 -5.82 -20.26
C PRO A 229 -3.74 -5.31 -18.81
N PHE A 230 -4.14 -4.06 -18.60
CA PHE A 230 -4.16 -3.47 -17.25
C PHE A 230 -5.40 -3.88 -16.48
N LEU A 231 -6.58 -3.84 -17.12
CA LEU A 231 -7.82 -4.20 -16.45
C LEU A 231 -7.86 -5.69 -16.13
N GLU A 232 -7.45 -6.55 -17.08
CA GLU A 232 -7.33 -7.99 -16.88
C GLU A 232 -6.47 -8.30 -15.63
N LYS A 233 -5.24 -7.76 -15.60
CA LYS A 233 -4.33 -8.00 -14.49
C LYS A 233 -4.84 -7.44 -13.15
N ASN A 234 -5.52 -6.29 -13.14
CA ASN A 234 -6.14 -5.78 -11.90
C ASN A 234 -7.29 -6.67 -11.41
N CYS A 235 -8.08 -7.22 -12.33
CA CYS A 235 -9.12 -8.18 -11.99
C CYS A 235 -8.53 -9.48 -11.44
N ASP A 236 -7.44 -9.99 -12.01
CA ASP A 236 -6.73 -11.17 -11.49
C ASP A 236 -6.21 -10.91 -10.06
N LEU A 237 -5.55 -9.78 -9.84
CA LEU A 237 -5.06 -9.40 -8.50
C LEU A 237 -6.19 -9.22 -7.48
N LEU A 238 -7.34 -8.71 -7.91
CA LEU A 238 -8.54 -8.62 -7.09
C LEU A 238 -9.09 -10.00 -6.73
N LEU A 239 -9.15 -10.92 -7.70
CA LEU A 239 -9.58 -12.31 -7.49
C LEU A 239 -8.66 -13.03 -6.49
N ASP A 240 -7.35 -12.94 -6.67
CA ASP A 240 -6.35 -13.53 -5.75
C ASP A 240 -6.53 -13.01 -4.31
N SER A 241 -6.81 -11.70 -4.16
CA SER A 241 -7.04 -11.08 -2.86
C SER A 241 -8.38 -11.52 -2.24
N ILE A 242 -9.42 -11.75 -3.04
CA ILE A 242 -10.70 -12.31 -2.58
C ILE A 242 -10.54 -13.78 -2.15
N GLU A 243 -9.79 -14.58 -2.90
CA GLU A 243 -9.48 -15.98 -2.52
C GLU A 243 -8.68 -16.05 -1.22
N THR A 244 -7.71 -15.16 -1.05
CA THR A 244 -6.97 -14.99 0.21
C THR A 244 -7.93 -14.62 1.35
N HIS A 245 -8.89 -13.72 1.11
CA HIS A 245 -9.89 -13.33 2.12
C HIS A 245 -10.79 -14.51 2.51
N HIS A 246 -11.17 -15.32 1.53
CA HIS A 246 -11.98 -16.52 1.76
C HIS A 246 -11.20 -17.56 2.58
N THR A 247 -9.93 -17.78 2.28
CA THR A 247 -9.04 -18.67 3.02
C THR A 247 -8.90 -18.24 4.49
N GLU A 248 -8.65 -16.95 4.74
CA GLU A 248 -8.59 -16.39 6.10
C GLU A 248 -9.91 -16.50 6.85
N THR A 249 -11.03 -16.28 6.15
CA THR A 249 -12.37 -16.45 6.72
C THR A 249 -12.62 -17.91 7.12
N ASN A 250 -12.24 -18.86 6.27
CA ASN A 250 -12.35 -20.28 6.57
C ASN A 250 -11.51 -20.66 7.79
N ASN A 251 -10.26 -20.21 7.86
CA ASN A 251 -9.37 -20.41 9.02
C ASN A 251 -10.02 -19.94 10.32
N PHE A 252 -10.61 -18.74 10.32
CA PHE A 252 -11.33 -18.20 11.48
C PHE A 252 -12.58 -19.03 11.83
N GLN A 253 -13.34 -19.50 10.85
CA GLN A 253 -14.49 -20.37 11.09
C GLN A 253 -14.08 -21.74 11.68
N TYR A 254 -12.94 -22.30 11.25
CA TYR A 254 -12.39 -23.51 11.86
C TYR A 254 -12.03 -23.28 13.33
N TYR A 255 -11.38 -22.16 13.65
CA TYR A 255 -11.11 -21.75 15.02
C TYR A 255 -12.42 -21.64 15.83
N GLN A 256 -13.43 -20.94 15.33
CA GLN A 256 -14.72 -20.75 16.01
C GLN A 256 -15.43 -22.09 16.30
N ARG A 257 -15.43 -23.03 15.34
CA ARG A 257 -15.97 -24.38 15.55
C ARG A 257 -15.18 -25.16 16.60
N SER A 258 -13.86 -25.03 16.62
CA SER A 258 -13.01 -25.68 17.61
C SER A 258 -13.26 -25.13 19.02
N LEU A 259 -13.32 -23.80 19.15
CA LEU A 259 -13.64 -23.10 20.39
C LEU A 259 -15.01 -23.52 20.93
N ALA A 260 -16.05 -23.56 20.09
CA ALA A 260 -17.39 -23.96 20.50
C ALA A 260 -17.46 -25.41 21.02
N ARG A 261 -16.68 -26.33 20.43
CA ARG A 261 -16.59 -27.72 20.91
C ARG A 261 -15.95 -27.80 22.28
N GLU A 262 -14.84 -27.10 22.50
CA GLU A 262 -14.17 -27.07 23.81
C GLU A 262 -15.03 -26.37 24.87
N GLN A 263 -15.69 -25.26 24.53
CA GLN A 263 -16.66 -24.60 25.41
C GLN A 263 -17.80 -25.54 25.81
N THR A 264 -18.34 -26.33 24.87
CA THR A 264 -19.39 -27.32 25.16
C THR A 264 -18.90 -28.38 26.15
N LYS A 265 -17.65 -28.87 26.00
CA LYS A 265 -17.05 -29.82 26.95
C LYS A 265 -16.88 -29.21 28.34
N ILE A 266 -16.42 -27.96 28.42
CA ILE A 266 -16.27 -27.21 29.67
C ILE A 266 -17.63 -27.03 30.35
N THR A 267 -18.65 -26.56 29.63
CA THR A 267 -20.01 -26.37 30.16
C THR A 267 -20.61 -27.69 30.65
N ASN A 268 -20.43 -28.78 29.91
CA ASN A 268 -20.89 -30.11 30.32
C ASN A 268 -20.16 -30.59 31.59
N TRP A 269 -18.85 -30.36 31.69
CA TRP A 269 -18.07 -30.69 32.88
C TRP A 269 -18.52 -29.86 34.09
N GLN A 270 -18.73 -28.55 33.92
CA GLN A 270 -19.17 -27.66 34.99
C GLN A 270 -20.58 -28.04 35.47
N THR A 271 -21.48 -28.36 34.55
CA THR A 271 -22.84 -28.81 34.88
C THR A 271 -22.82 -30.10 35.69
N LYS A 272 -22.01 -31.09 35.28
CA LYS A 272 -21.81 -32.34 36.03
C LYS A 272 -21.22 -32.09 37.41
N ARG A 273 -20.19 -31.25 37.51
CA ARG A 273 -19.53 -30.93 38.78
C ARG A 273 -20.48 -30.21 39.74
N LYS A 274 -21.30 -29.28 39.24
CA LYS A 274 -22.33 -28.58 40.03
C LYS A 274 -23.40 -29.53 40.54
N ALA A 275 -23.85 -30.48 39.73
CA ALA A 275 -24.80 -31.52 40.16
C ALA A 275 -24.19 -32.43 41.24
N GLU A 276 -22.92 -32.80 41.12
CA GLU A 276 -22.19 -33.59 42.12
C GLU A 276 -21.96 -32.82 43.43
N ASN A 277 -21.68 -31.52 43.35
CA ASN A 277 -21.57 -30.66 44.53
C ASN A 277 -22.92 -30.50 45.24
N ALA A 278 -24.03 -30.43 44.49
CA ALA A 278 -25.38 -30.38 45.07
C ALA A 278 -25.74 -31.67 45.81
N THR A 279 -25.35 -32.85 45.30
CA THR A 279 -25.57 -34.13 46.01
C THR A 279 -24.63 -34.29 47.21
N ARG A 280 -23.39 -33.79 47.15
CA ARG A 280 -22.50 -33.77 48.33
C ARG A 280 -23.01 -32.84 49.44
N ALA A 281 -23.63 -31.72 49.08
CA ALA A 281 -24.22 -30.80 50.05
C ALA A 281 -25.36 -31.45 50.85
N THR A 282 -26.22 -32.26 50.21
CA THR A 282 -27.28 -33.01 50.94
C THR A 282 -26.70 -34.09 51.85
N LEU A 283 -25.57 -34.67 51.47
CA LEU A 283 -24.80 -35.65 52.26
C LEU A 283 -23.87 -35.00 53.31
N LYS A 284 -23.89 -33.67 53.47
CA LYS A 284 -23.02 -32.88 54.36
C LYS A 284 -21.50 -33.09 54.14
N GLN A 285 -21.10 -33.42 52.91
CA GLN A 285 -19.70 -33.48 52.51
C GLN A 285 -19.22 -32.14 51.94
N ALA A 286 -17.92 -31.87 52.03
CA ALA A 286 -17.34 -30.66 51.46
C ALA A 286 -17.45 -30.65 49.92
N PRO A 287 -17.77 -29.49 49.31
CA PRO A 287 -17.86 -29.36 47.85
C PRO A 287 -16.49 -29.52 47.18
N LEU A 288 -16.47 -30.12 45.99
CA LEU A 288 -15.25 -30.22 45.19
C LEU A 288 -14.96 -28.87 44.50
N PRO A 289 -13.67 -28.54 44.27
CA PRO A 289 -13.27 -27.30 43.62
C PRO A 289 -13.84 -27.19 42.20
N GLU A 290 -14.36 -26.00 41.88
CA GLU A 290 -14.98 -25.73 40.58
C GLU A 290 -13.96 -25.23 39.53
N ASP A 291 -12.69 -24.99 39.90
CA ASP A 291 -11.68 -24.40 39.01
C ASP A 291 -10.79 -25.42 38.27
N GLU A 292 -10.93 -26.71 38.55
CA GLU A 292 -10.08 -27.76 37.93
C GLU A 292 -10.17 -27.81 36.40
N TRP A 293 -11.27 -27.35 35.81
CA TRP A 293 -11.45 -27.33 34.35
C TRP A 293 -10.41 -26.46 33.64
N GLN A 294 -9.89 -25.41 34.28
CA GLN A 294 -8.87 -24.53 33.69
C GLN A 294 -7.54 -25.25 33.45
N ARG A 295 -7.25 -26.29 34.25
CA ARG A 295 -6.07 -27.15 34.04
C ARG A 295 -6.35 -28.29 33.07
N LEU A 296 -7.59 -28.78 33.04
CA LEU A 296 -8.01 -29.93 32.25
C LEU A 296 -8.27 -29.59 30.77
N PHE A 297 -8.79 -28.39 30.48
CA PHE A 297 -9.13 -27.98 29.13
C PHE A 297 -8.25 -26.81 28.69
N LYS A 298 -7.59 -26.96 27.52
CA LYS A 298 -6.82 -25.90 26.87
C LYS A 298 -7.64 -25.33 25.73
N LEU A 299 -7.98 -24.04 25.81
CA LEU A 299 -8.70 -23.37 24.74
C LEU A 299 -7.76 -23.17 23.52
N PRO A 300 -8.28 -23.32 22.29
CA PRO A 300 -7.53 -22.96 21.09
C PRO A 300 -7.12 -21.47 21.13
N GLN A 301 -5.95 -21.15 20.60
CA GLN A 301 -5.50 -19.76 20.45
C GLN A 301 -6.18 -19.12 19.23
N GLU A 302 -6.60 -17.87 19.36
CA GLU A 302 -7.20 -17.11 18.27
C GLU A 302 -6.14 -16.75 17.20
N PRO A 303 -6.41 -16.98 15.91
CA PRO A 303 -5.55 -16.47 14.85
C PRO A 303 -5.62 -14.93 14.79
N SER A 304 -4.48 -14.28 14.57
CA SER A 304 -4.43 -12.82 14.43
C SER A 304 -5.31 -12.35 13.27
N ARG A 305 -6.15 -11.34 13.51
CA ARG A 305 -7.04 -10.76 12.49
C ARG A 305 -6.35 -9.72 11.61
N LEU A 306 -5.08 -9.41 11.89
CA LEU A 306 -4.33 -8.35 11.19
C LEU A 306 -4.20 -8.65 9.68
N GLU A 307 -3.84 -9.87 9.30
CA GLU A 307 -3.66 -10.24 7.90
C GLU A 307 -4.97 -10.16 7.12
N SER A 308 -6.06 -10.67 7.71
CA SER A 308 -7.41 -10.52 7.16
C SER A 308 -7.78 -9.05 6.95
N MET A 309 -7.45 -8.18 7.92
CA MET A 309 -7.74 -6.75 7.85
C MET A 309 -6.91 -6.03 6.77
N LEU A 310 -5.63 -6.36 6.62
CA LEU A 310 -4.76 -5.83 5.56
C LEU A 310 -5.25 -6.27 4.19
N ASN A 311 -5.61 -7.54 4.05
CA ASN A 311 -6.12 -8.07 2.80
C ASN A 311 -7.46 -7.42 2.42
N SER A 312 -8.39 -7.21 3.36
CA SER A 312 -9.62 -6.44 3.09
C SER A 312 -9.35 -5.01 2.60
N ARG A 313 -8.32 -4.34 3.14
CA ARG A 313 -7.91 -3.03 2.66
C ARG A 313 -7.29 -3.10 1.25
N GLN A 314 -6.56 -4.16 0.93
CA GLN A 314 -6.01 -4.40 -0.41
C GLN A 314 -7.10 -4.68 -1.45
N VAL A 315 -8.14 -5.48 -1.11
CA VAL A 315 -9.33 -5.68 -1.96
C VAL A 315 -9.98 -4.33 -2.29
N GLU A 316 -10.21 -3.47 -1.29
CA GLU A 316 -10.79 -2.15 -1.51
C GLU A 316 -9.89 -1.28 -2.41
N GLN A 317 -8.57 -1.37 -2.25
CA GLN A 317 -7.61 -0.63 -3.07
C GLN A 317 -7.70 -1.04 -4.56
N TYR A 318 -7.77 -2.34 -4.85
CA TYR A 318 -7.96 -2.83 -6.23
C TYR A 318 -9.33 -2.43 -6.78
N ALA A 319 -10.41 -2.57 -6.01
CA ALA A 319 -11.75 -2.16 -6.43
C ALA A 319 -11.80 -0.67 -6.81
N ARG A 320 -11.25 0.21 -5.95
CA ARG A 320 -11.15 1.63 -6.27
C ARG A 320 -10.32 1.89 -7.53
N GLN A 321 -9.25 1.14 -7.77
CA GLN A 321 -8.44 1.32 -8.99
C GLN A 321 -9.22 0.98 -10.25
N VAL A 322 -10.00 -0.11 -10.23
CA VAL A 322 -10.91 -0.47 -11.31
C VAL A 322 -11.94 0.65 -11.54
N ASP A 323 -12.56 1.17 -10.48
CA ASP A 323 -13.52 2.27 -10.60
C ASP A 323 -12.91 3.52 -11.25
N HIS A 324 -11.71 3.92 -10.82
CA HIS A 324 -11.01 5.08 -11.39
C HIS A 324 -10.63 4.84 -12.87
N PHE A 325 -10.20 3.62 -13.19
CA PHE A 325 -9.82 3.26 -14.55
C PHE A 325 -11.03 3.27 -15.50
N VAL A 326 -12.16 2.71 -15.06
CA VAL A 326 -13.42 2.73 -15.81
C VAL A 326 -13.91 4.16 -15.99
N ALA A 327 -13.93 4.98 -14.93
CA ALA A 327 -14.35 6.38 -15.01
C ALA A 327 -13.51 7.18 -16.02
N ALA A 328 -12.19 7.03 -16.00
CA ALA A 328 -11.30 7.68 -16.94
C ALA A 328 -11.55 7.19 -18.39
N THR A 329 -11.67 5.88 -18.58
CA THR A 329 -11.89 5.27 -19.91
C THR A 329 -13.24 5.66 -20.50
N SER A 330 -14.30 5.70 -19.69
CA SER A 330 -15.61 6.20 -20.09
C SER A 330 -15.53 7.64 -20.59
N GLY A 331 -14.81 8.52 -19.89
CA GLY A 331 -14.58 9.89 -20.33
C GLY A 331 -13.91 9.96 -21.72
N LYS A 332 -12.88 9.13 -21.96
CA LYS A 332 -12.22 9.03 -23.27
C LYS A 332 -13.17 8.54 -24.36
N MET A 333 -13.97 7.51 -24.08
CA MET A 333 -14.95 6.96 -25.03
C MET A 333 -16.02 8.00 -25.40
N PHE A 334 -16.52 8.78 -24.43
CA PHE A 334 -17.46 9.87 -24.70
C PHE A 334 -16.84 10.98 -25.54
N ALA A 335 -15.58 11.36 -25.27
CA ALA A 335 -14.86 12.36 -26.07
C ALA A 335 -14.70 11.91 -27.53
N VAL A 336 -14.34 10.64 -27.76
CA VAL A 336 -14.25 10.06 -29.11
C VAL A 336 -15.61 10.03 -29.80
N LYS A 337 -16.66 9.58 -29.11
CA LYS A 337 -18.02 9.58 -29.67
C LYS A 337 -18.49 10.98 -30.10
N GLY A 338 -18.28 11.99 -29.24
CA GLY A 338 -18.68 13.37 -29.53
C GLY A 338 -17.94 13.98 -30.72
N ASN A 339 -16.68 13.61 -30.93
CA ASN A 339 -15.86 14.11 -32.04
C ASN A 339 -16.10 13.34 -33.35
N LEU A 340 -16.39 12.03 -33.30
CA LEU A 340 -16.68 11.21 -34.48
C LEU A 340 -18.10 11.40 -35.02
N LEU A 341 -19.04 11.87 -34.20
CA LEU A 341 -20.43 12.12 -34.58
C LEU A 341 -20.86 13.55 -34.18
N PRO A 342 -20.32 14.61 -34.83
CA PRO A 342 -20.70 15.98 -34.53
C PRO A 342 -22.18 16.19 -34.82
N GLY A 343 -22.99 16.43 -33.78
CA GLY A 343 -24.42 16.76 -33.90
C GLY A 343 -25.41 15.71 -33.38
N GLU A 344 -24.98 14.48 -33.05
CA GLU A 344 -25.88 13.48 -32.43
C GLU A 344 -26.00 13.64 -30.90
N THR A 345 -25.06 14.34 -30.27
CA THR A 345 -25.02 14.58 -28.81
C THR A 345 -25.65 15.92 -28.42
N ALA A 346 -26.03 16.76 -29.38
CA ALA A 346 -26.73 18.01 -29.17
C ALA A 346 -28.24 17.84 -29.38
N LYS A 347 -28.90 17.20 -28.43
CA LYS A 347 -30.35 17.36 -28.18
C LYS A 347 -30.63 17.37 -26.69
#